data_AF-A0A941UCR1-F1
#
_entry.id   AF-A0A941UCR1-F1
#
_cell.length_a   1.000
_cell.length_b   1.000
_cell.length_c   1.000
_cell.angle_alpha   90.00
_cell.angle_beta   90.00
_cell.angle_gamma   90.00
#
_symmetry.space_group_name_H-M   'P 1'
#
loop_
_entity.id
_entity.type
_entity.pdbx_description
1 polymer ?
#
loop_
_entity_poly.entity_id
_entity_poly.type
_entity_poly.pdbx_seq_one_letter_code
_entity_poly.pdbx_strand_id
1 'polypeptide(L)'
;MKSISDIRRDNLIEIIRRCFDNKQTYIAEAMEVQQSVVSRWIKGHRNISTASARRIEKASNHPEFWLDKIHYIPISKDIESHEYGIRGYIGGIVAENLRQWMDNNSSLSSQQRVSEKAGIAQATVQRVLSRESSTTIGTLATIADAFERRPFELMVPTEMSTSTNHTHPRFEELTGEEQEMINTLIEALLQRKLNN
;
A
#
# COMPACT_ATOMS: atom_id res chain seq x y z
N MET A 1 -8.03 21.94 -9.79
CA MET A 1 -9.17 21.10 -10.24
C MET A 1 -8.69 20.16 -11.31
N LYS A 2 -8.96 18.84 -11.21
CA LYS A 2 -8.70 17.89 -12.30
C LYS A 2 -9.67 18.16 -13.46
N SER A 3 -9.19 18.06 -14.70
CA SER A 3 -10.07 18.19 -15.87
C SER A 3 -10.92 16.92 -16.04
N ILE A 4 -12.07 17.02 -16.71
CA ILE A 4 -12.92 15.86 -17.02
C ILE A 4 -12.16 14.79 -17.83
N SER A 5 -11.20 15.20 -18.65
CA SER A 5 -10.32 14.29 -19.40
C SER A 5 -9.40 13.49 -18.48
N ASP A 6 -8.92 14.11 -17.39
CA ASP A 6 -8.08 13.43 -16.40
C ASP A 6 -8.90 12.46 -15.55
N ILE A 7 -10.11 12.88 -15.13
CA ILE A 7 -11.04 12.04 -14.38
C ILE A 7 -11.38 10.77 -15.18
N ARG A 8 -11.72 10.92 -16.47
CA ARG A 8 -12.02 9.78 -17.35
C ARG A 8 -10.83 8.85 -17.52
N ARG A 9 -9.61 9.39 -17.60
CA ARG A 9 -8.39 8.59 -17.76
C ARG A 9 -8.11 7.77 -16.50
N ASP A 10 -8.18 8.39 -15.34
CA ASP A 10 -7.96 7.72 -14.06
C ASP A 10 -8.98 6.60 -13.86
N ASN A 11 -10.26 6.89 -14.15
CA ASN A 11 -11.34 5.90 -14.10
C ASN A 11 -11.14 4.75 -15.11
N LEU A 12 -10.66 5.03 -16.32
CA LEU A 12 -10.37 3.99 -17.33
C LEU A 12 -9.23 3.07 -16.87
N ILE A 13 -8.17 3.63 -16.29
CA ILE A 13 -7.06 2.82 -15.73
C ILE A 13 -7.60 1.85 -14.69
N GLU A 14 -8.51 2.32 -13.83
CA GLU A 14 -9.08 1.50 -12.78
C GLU A 14 -10.02 0.41 -13.30
N ILE A 15 -10.85 0.72 -14.29
CA ILE A 15 -11.67 -0.28 -14.99
C ILE A 15 -10.79 -1.37 -15.59
N ILE A 16 -9.69 -1.01 -16.25
CA ILE A 16 -8.78 -1.99 -16.86
C ILE A 16 -8.16 -2.90 -15.80
N ARG A 17 -7.81 -2.35 -14.64
CA ARG A 17 -7.28 -3.12 -13.52
C ARG A 17 -8.30 -4.09 -12.93
N ARG A 18 -9.52 -3.63 -12.62
CA ARG A 18 -10.53 -4.44 -11.90
C ARG A 18 -11.31 -5.39 -12.80
N CYS A 19 -11.66 -4.95 -14.00
CA CYS A 19 -12.60 -5.67 -14.86
C CYS A 19 -11.89 -6.45 -15.98
N PHE A 20 -10.63 -6.13 -16.28
CA PHE A 20 -9.92 -6.66 -17.46
C PHE A 20 -8.50 -7.18 -17.14
N ASP A 21 -8.23 -7.60 -15.91
CA ASP A 21 -6.96 -8.19 -15.47
C ASP A 21 -5.72 -7.34 -15.82
N ASN A 22 -5.87 -6.02 -15.79
CA ASN A 22 -4.84 -5.05 -16.19
C ASN A 22 -4.39 -5.17 -17.68
N LYS A 23 -5.16 -5.88 -18.51
CA LYS A 23 -4.86 -6.10 -19.94
C LYS A 23 -5.70 -5.18 -20.81
N GLN A 24 -5.03 -4.21 -21.45
CA GLN A 24 -5.65 -3.24 -22.37
C GLN A 24 -6.28 -3.92 -23.60
N THR A 25 -5.84 -5.11 -23.97
CA THR A 25 -6.38 -5.87 -25.10
C THR A 25 -7.82 -6.27 -24.87
N TYR A 26 -8.19 -6.70 -23.66
CA TYR A 26 -9.55 -7.18 -23.38
C TYR A 26 -10.59 -6.05 -23.41
N ILE A 27 -10.27 -4.86 -22.87
CA ILE A 27 -11.19 -3.73 -23.01
C ILE A 27 -11.25 -3.22 -24.45
N ALA A 28 -10.14 -3.29 -25.20
CA ALA A 28 -10.12 -2.89 -26.60
C ALA A 28 -11.01 -3.81 -27.46
N GLU A 29 -10.97 -5.12 -27.20
CA GLU A 29 -11.86 -6.13 -27.79
C GLU A 29 -13.32 -5.88 -27.40
N ALA A 30 -13.62 -5.71 -26.11
CA ALA A 30 -14.97 -5.43 -25.62
C ALA A 30 -15.56 -4.12 -26.18
N MET A 31 -14.68 -3.17 -26.49
CA MET A 31 -15.06 -1.90 -27.12
C MET A 31 -15.00 -1.95 -28.64
N GLU A 32 -14.56 -3.02 -29.30
CA GLU A 32 -14.32 -3.07 -30.76
C GLU A 32 -13.44 -1.92 -31.27
N VAL A 33 -12.36 -1.61 -30.55
CA VAL A 33 -11.37 -0.60 -30.93
C VAL A 33 -9.97 -1.20 -30.96
N GLN A 34 -9.04 -0.55 -31.65
CA GLN A 34 -7.64 -0.95 -31.61
C GLN A 34 -7.03 -0.67 -30.22
N GLN A 35 -6.24 -1.61 -29.70
CA GLN A 35 -5.52 -1.46 -28.43
C GLN A 35 -4.59 -0.22 -28.40
N SER A 36 -4.09 0.20 -29.57
CA SER A 36 -3.32 1.45 -29.74
C SER A 36 -4.09 2.70 -29.31
N VAL A 37 -5.42 2.71 -29.47
CA VAL A 37 -6.29 3.82 -29.06
C VAL A 37 -6.40 3.88 -27.54
N VAL A 38 -6.61 2.74 -26.89
CA VAL A 38 -6.67 2.60 -25.43
C VAL A 38 -5.35 3.01 -24.79
N SER A 39 -4.23 2.57 -25.36
CA SER A 39 -2.88 2.96 -24.91
C SER A 39 -2.66 4.48 -24.96
N ARG A 40 -3.11 5.14 -26.03
CA ARG A 40 -3.02 6.62 -26.15
C ARG A 40 -3.90 7.36 -25.14
N TRP A 41 -5.04 6.80 -24.76
CA TRP A 41 -5.90 7.37 -23.70
C TRP A 41 -5.21 7.30 -22.33
N ILE A 42 -4.67 6.12 -21.98
CA ILE A 42 -3.98 5.88 -20.70
C ILE A 42 -2.73 6.75 -20.56
N LYS A 43 -1.93 6.87 -21.62
CA LYS A 43 -0.72 7.71 -21.63
C LYS A 43 -1.01 9.22 -21.66
N GLY A 44 -2.27 9.62 -21.82
CA GLY A 44 -2.66 11.02 -21.92
C GLY A 44 -2.32 11.70 -23.26
N HIS A 45 -1.81 10.97 -24.25
CA HIS A 45 -1.56 11.49 -25.60
C HIS A 45 -2.85 11.77 -26.38
N ARG A 46 -3.98 11.17 -25.97
CA ARG A 46 -5.31 11.42 -26.53
C ARG A 46 -6.34 11.52 -25.41
N ASN A 47 -7.27 12.46 -25.53
CA ASN A 47 -8.39 12.58 -24.58
C ASN A 47 -9.54 11.62 -24.93
N ILE A 48 -10.28 11.21 -23.90
CA ILE A 48 -11.46 10.35 -24.02
C ILE A 48 -12.68 11.24 -24.33
N SER A 49 -13.25 11.10 -25.53
CA SER A 49 -14.46 11.82 -25.93
C SER A 49 -15.68 11.32 -25.16
N THR A 50 -16.77 12.09 -25.15
CA THR A 50 -18.06 11.70 -24.54
C THR A 50 -18.56 10.37 -25.10
N ALA A 51 -18.56 10.20 -26.43
CA ALA A 51 -18.96 8.95 -27.07
C ALA A 51 -18.06 7.76 -26.66
N SER A 52 -16.76 7.99 -26.52
CA SER A 52 -15.83 6.94 -26.07
C SER A 52 -16.04 6.59 -24.59
N ALA A 53 -16.32 7.58 -23.74
CA ALA A 53 -16.63 7.38 -22.34
C ALA A 53 -17.87 6.50 -22.14
N ARG A 54 -18.95 6.77 -22.89
CA ARG A 54 -20.17 5.94 -22.90
C ARG A 54 -19.90 4.49 -23.33
N ARG A 55 -19.05 4.30 -24.34
CA ARG A 55 -18.65 2.96 -24.79
C ARG A 55 -17.85 2.21 -23.72
N ILE A 56 -16.94 2.90 -23.03
CA ILE A 56 -16.18 2.33 -21.91
C ILE A 56 -17.14 1.87 -20.80
N GLU A 57 -18.07 2.74 -20.38
CA GLU A 57 -19.06 2.43 -19.34
C GLU A 57 -19.89 1.20 -19.70
N LYS A 58 -20.35 1.11 -20.95
CA LYS A 58 -21.11 -0.05 -21.43
C LYS A 58 -20.26 -1.33 -21.45
N ALA A 59 -19.02 -1.25 -21.92
CA ALA A 59 -18.11 -2.40 -22.00
C ALA A 59 -17.70 -2.91 -20.62
N SER A 60 -17.65 -2.04 -19.61
CA SER A 60 -17.30 -2.39 -18.22
C SER A 60 -18.51 -2.63 -17.32
N ASN A 61 -19.74 -2.65 -17.86
CA ASN A 61 -20.99 -2.79 -17.10
C ASN A 61 -21.16 -1.74 -15.98
N HIS A 62 -20.83 -0.49 -16.26
CA HIS A 62 -21.05 0.65 -15.37
C HIS A 62 -22.23 1.51 -15.83
N PRO A 63 -22.90 2.22 -14.88
CA PRO A 63 -23.99 3.12 -15.24
C PRO A 63 -23.49 4.30 -16.07
N GLU A 64 -24.39 4.91 -16.83
CA GLU A 64 -24.07 6.07 -17.63
C GLU A 64 -23.53 7.22 -16.75
N PHE A 65 -22.54 7.97 -17.25
CA PHE A 65 -21.83 9.05 -16.53
C PHE A 65 -20.96 8.58 -15.37
N TRP A 66 -20.77 7.28 -15.19
CA TRP A 66 -19.82 6.79 -14.21
C TRP A 66 -18.40 7.29 -14.51
N LEU A 67 -17.94 7.28 -15.77
CA LEU A 67 -16.57 7.67 -16.10
C LEU A 67 -16.29 9.17 -15.88
N ASP A 68 -17.34 9.98 -15.76
CA ASP A 68 -17.26 11.44 -15.61
C ASP A 68 -17.19 11.89 -14.15
N LYS A 69 -17.44 10.98 -13.20
CA LYS A 69 -17.44 11.25 -11.77
C LYS A 69 -16.11 10.87 -11.15
N ILE A 70 -15.67 11.66 -10.17
CA ILE A 70 -14.49 11.32 -9.37
C ILE A 70 -14.92 10.21 -8.39
N HIS A 71 -14.52 8.98 -8.66
CA HIS A 71 -14.71 7.87 -7.71
C HIS A 71 -13.53 7.73 -6.75
N TYR A 72 -12.37 8.20 -7.19
CA TYR A 72 -11.13 8.14 -6.44
C TYR A 72 -10.54 9.55 -6.39
N ILE A 73 -10.65 10.20 -5.24
CA ILE A 73 -9.82 11.35 -4.94
C ILE A 73 -8.44 10.75 -4.67
N PRO A 74 -7.40 11.05 -5.46
CA PRO A 74 -6.06 10.77 -5.00
C PRO A 74 -5.89 11.69 -3.80
N ILE A 75 -5.95 11.10 -2.61
CA ILE A 75 -5.31 11.67 -1.44
C ILE A 75 -3.91 12.06 -1.93
N SER A 76 -3.51 13.30 -1.65
CA SER A 76 -2.33 14.00 -2.19
C SER A 76 -1.17 13.09 -2.56
N LYS A 77 -0.35 13.49 -3.54
CA LYS A 77 0.87 12.77 -3.99
C LYS A 77 1.82 12.29 -2.88
N ASP A 78 1.61 12.73 -1.64
CA ASP A 78 2.28 12.29 -0.43
C ASP A 78 1.74 10.94 0.12
N ILE A 79 0.61 10.44 -0.40
CA ILE A 79 -0.04 9.16 -0.08
C ILE A 79 -0.29 8.37 -1.37
N GLU A 80 0.71 8.29 -2.26
CA GLU A 80 0.72 7.27 -3.32
C GLU A 80 0.97 5.89 -2.69
N SER A 81 -0.05 5.14 -2.22
CA SER A 81 0.05 3.67 -2.02
C SER A 81 -1.20 2.88 -1.59
N HIS A 82 -2.32 3.48 -1.17
CA HIS A 82 -3.35 2.70 -0.45
C HIS A 82 -4.31 1.83 -1.30
N GLU A 83 -4.03 1.58 -2.58
CA GLU A 83 -4.82 0.65 -3.39
C GLU A 83 -3.95 -0.33 -4.22
N TYR A 84 -2.77 -0.70 -3.71
CA TYR A 84 -2.17 -2.00 -4.03
C TYR A 84 -2.69 -3.01 -3.03
N GLY A 85 -3.67 -3.83 -3.46
CA GLY A 85 -4.33 -4.84 -2.63
C GLY A 85 -3.37 -5.53 -1.68
N ILE A 86 -3.67 -5.45 -0.38
CA ILE A 86 -3.10 -6.07 0.84
C ILE A 86 -1.74 -6.80 0.72
N ARG A 87 -1.51 -7.64 -0.30
CA ARG A 87 -0.21 -8.26 -0.64
C ARG A 87 0.87 -7.27 -1.13
N GLY A 88 0.53 -6.25 -1.92
CA GLY A 88 1.49 -5.24 -2.39
C GLY A 88 1.77 -4.17 -1.33
N TYR A 89 0.76 -3.88 -0.50
CA TYR A 89 0.84 -2.93 0.61
C TYR A 89 1.81 -3.40 1.70
N ILE A 90 1.72 -4.66 2.15
CA ILE A 90 2.60 -5.18 3.22
C ILE A 90 4.06 -5.26 2.76
N GLY A 91 4.34 -5.71 1.53
CA GLY A 91 5.71 -5.68 0.99
C GLY A 91 6.27 -4.25 0.89
N GLY A 92 5.40 -3.28 0.59
CA GLY A 92 5.72 -1.86 0.60
C GLY A 92 6.12 -1.34 1.97
N ILE A 93 5.32 -1.65 3.00
CA ILE A 93 5.55 -1.29 4.40
C ILE A 93 6.84 -1.92 4.92
N VAL A 94 7.03 -3.22 4.68
CA VAL A 94 8.24 -3.96 5.10
C VAL A 94 9.50 -3.33 4.52
N ALA A 95 9.49 -3.04 3.21
CA ALA A 95 10.65 -2.43 2.56
C ALA A 95 10.95 -1.03 3.12
N GLU A 96 9.91 -0.26 3.44
CA GLU A 96 10.05 1.09 3.96
C GLU A 96 10.53 1.11 5.41
N ASN A 97 9.91 0.31 6.28
CA ASN A 97 10.32 0.17 7.67
C ASN A 97 11.75 -0.35 7.74
N LEU A 98 12.13 -1.34 6.92
CA LEU A 98 13.50 -1.84 6.87
C LEU A 98 14.50 -0.76 6.46
N ARG A 99 14.19 0.10 5.48
CA ARG A 99 15.04 1.26 5.13
C ARG A 99 15.20 2.21 6.30
N GLN A 100 14.11 2.57 6.95
CA GLN A 100 14.15 3.46 8.12
C GLN A 100 14.98 2.85 9.26
N TRP A 101 14.91 1.54 9.48
CA TRP A 101 15.71 0.88 10.51
C TRP A 101 17.19 0.89 10.18
N MET A 102 17.54 0.67 8.91
CA MET A 102 18.92 0.78 8.42
C MET A 102 19.44 2.22 8.56
N ASP A 103 18.66 3.22 8.14
CA ASP A 103 19.06 4.63 8.21
C ASP A 103 19.27 5.12 9.65
N ASN A 104 18.44 4.62 10.58
CA ASN A 104 18.51 4.97 12.00
C ASN A 104 19.53 4.13 12.80
N ASN A 105 20.15 3.10 12.20
CA ASN A 105 21.10 2.23 12.88
C ASN A 105 22.47 2.25 12.17
N SER A 106 23.42 2.98 12.74
CA SER A 106 24.78 3.12 12.19
C SER A 106 25.54 1.81 12.02
N SER A 107 25.21 0.78 12.81
CA SER A 107 25.83 -0.56 12.73
C SER A 107 25.21 -1.45 11.65
N LEU A 108 23.97 -1.17 11.23
CA LEU A 108 23.20 -1.94 10.24
C LEU A 108 22.74 -1.09 9.05
N SER A 109 23.49 -0.03 8.73
CA SER A 109 23.12 0.96 7.73
C SER A 109 23.22 0.51 6.27
N SER A 110 23.59 -0.73 6.00
CA SER A 110 23.69 -1.26 4.63
C SER A 110 23.15 -2.69 4.53
N GLN A 111 22.69 -3.06 3.33
CA GLN A 111 22.15 -4.40 3.08
C GLN A 111 23.15 -5.51 3.40
N GLN A 112 24.44 -5.24 3.17
CA GLN A 112 25.53 -6.15 3.49
C GLN A 112 25.66 -6.37 5.00
N ARG A 113 25.61 -5.30 5.80
CA ARG A 113 25.69 -5.39 7.27
C ARG A 113 24.48 -6.12 7.85
N VAL A 114 23.28 -5.86 7.32
CA VAL A 114 22.05 -6.59 7.70
C VAL A 114 22.18 -8.06 7.36
N SER A 115 22.67 -8.39 6.17
CA SER A 115 22.93 -9.77 5.71
C SER A 115 23.89 -10.53 6.63
N GLU A 116 25.02 -9.91 6.97
CA GLU A 116 26.04 -10.49 7.85
C GLU A 116 25.49 -10.73 9.27
N LYS A 117 24.78 -9.76 9.84
CA LYS A 117 24.21 -9.87 11.19
C LYS A 117 23.05 -10.86 11.26
N ALA A 118 22.17 -10.87 10.26
CA ALA A 118 21.01 -11.77 10.18
C ALA A 118 21.38 -13.18 9.70
N GLY A 119 22.62 -13.43 9.23
CA GLY A 119 23.02 -14.74 8.73
C GLY A 119 22.27 -15.18 7.46
N ILE A 120 21.78 -14.23 6.66
CA ILE A 120 21.07 -14.49 5.40
C ILE A 120 21.84 -13.90 4.22
N ALA A 121 21.63 -14.43 3.01
CA ALA A 121 22.24 -13.87 1.80
C ALA A 121 21.80 -12.42 1.56
N GLN A 122 22.73 -11.55 1.11
CA GLN A 122 22.42 -10.16 0.75
C GLN A 122 21.34 -10.05 -0.33
N ALA A 123 21.32 -10.98 -1.29
CA ALA A 123 20.28 -11.06 -2.31
C ALA A 123 18.88 -11.23 -1.69
N THR A 124 18.77 -11.88 -0.53
CA THR A 124 17.50 -11.99 0.22
C THR A 124 17.08 -10.63 0.77
N VAL A 125 18.00 -9.87 1.37
CA VAL A 125 17.73 -8.49 1.85
C VAL A 125 17.31 -7.59 0.69
N GLN A 126 18.00 -7.68 -0.45
CA GLN A 126 17.66 -6.92 -1.65
C GLN A 126 16.25 -7.24 -2.14
N ARG A 127 15.85 -8.52 -2.17
CA ARG A 127 14.49 -8.95 -2.57
C ARG A 127 13.41 -8.39 -1.66
N VAL A 128 13.67 -8.31 -0.35
CA VAL A 128 12.76 -7.65 0.60
C VAL A 128 12.59 -6.17 0.26
N LEU A 129 13.69 -5.48 -0.05
CA LEU A 129 13.69 -4.05 -0.36
C LEU A 129 13.12 -3.72 -1.74
N SER A 130 13.33 -4.60 -2.74
CA SER A 130 12.88 -4.44 -4.13
C SER A 130 11.43 -4.84 -4.35
N ARG A 131 10.80 -5.49 -3.36
CA ARG A 131 9.39 -5.96 -3.43
C ARG A 131 9.15 -7.00 -4.53
N GLU A 132 10.21 -7.66 -5.00
CA GLU A 132 10.17 -8.56 -6.15
C GLU A 132 9.59 -9.96 -5.83
N SER A 133 9.36 -10.27 -4.55
CA SER A 133 8.79 -11.56 -4.13
C SER A 133 8.06 -11.48 -2.78
N SER A 134 7.05 -12.32 -2.56
CA SER A 134 6.42 -12.48 -1.24
C SER A 134 7.43 -13.09 -0.26
N THR A 135 8.04 -12.25 0.57
CA THR A 135 8.98 -12.66 1.63
C THR A 135 8.28 -13.53 2.67
N THR A 136 8.95 -14.57 3.14
CA THR A 136 8.41 -15.43 4.21
C THR A 136 8.49 -14.72 5.57
N ILE A 137 7.54 -15.03 6.46
CA ILE A 137 7.56 -14.50 7.84
C ILE A 137 8.85 -14.89 8.57
N GLY A 138 9.40 -16.08 8.32
CA GLY A 138 10.67 -16.51 8.90
C GLY A 138 11.84 -15.61 8.51
N THR A 139 11.92 -15.20 7.24
CA THR A 139 12.93 -14.23 6.78
C THR A 139 12.77 -12.87 7.45
N LEU A 140 11.53 -12.40 7.61
CA LEU A 140 11.26 -11.14 8.32
C LEU A 140 11.66 -11.23 9.80
N ALA A 141 11.45 -12.38 10.43
CA ALA A 141 11.85 -12.59 11.82
C ALA A 141 13.36 -12.58 11.99
N THR A 142 14.11 -13.25 11.12
CA THR A 142 15.58 -13.23 11.16
C THR A 142 16.15 -11.83 10.91
N ILE A 143 15.55 -11.08 9.98
CA ILE A 143 15.94 -9.67 9.76
C ILE A 143 15.62 -8.85 11.01
N ALA A 144 14.42 -8.99 11.59
CA ALA A 144 14.03 -8.20 12.74
C ALA A 144 14.89 -8.49 13.99
N ASP A 145 15.27 -9.74 14.20
CA ASP A 145 16.17 -10.17 15.27
C ASP A 145 17.55 -9.52 15.15
N ALA A 146 18.07 -9.34 13.93
CA ALA A 146 19.32 -8.60 13.72
C ALA A 146 19.26 -7.14 14.22
N PHE A 147 18.07 -6.54 14.24
CA PHE A 147 17.80 -5.20 14.77
C PHE A 147 17.32 -5.22 16.23
N GLU A 148 17.23 -6.38 16.89
CA GLU A 148 16.67 -6.55 18.24
C GLU A 148 15.20 -6.08 18.33
N ARG A 149 14.43 -6.31 17.26
CA ARG A 149 13.02 -5.87 17.13
C ARG A 149 12.10 -7.02 16.74
N ARG A 150 10.78 -6.80 16.85
CA ARG A 150 9.79 -7.84 16.54
C ARG A 150 9.40 -7.85 15.06
N PRO A 151 9.15 -9.03 14.45
CA PRO A 151 8.86 -9.15 13.01
C PRO A 151 7.61 -8.38 12.57
N PHE A 152 6.60 -8.27 13.43
CA PHE A 152 5.37 -7.55 13.09
C PHE A 152 5.60 -6.03 12.95
N GLU A 153 6.64 -5.48 13.58
CA GLU A 153 6.98 -4.05 13.45
C GLU A 153 7.44 -3.71 12.03
N LEU A 154 7.96 -4.68 11.27
CA LEU A 154 8.21 -4.51 9.84
C LEU A 154 6.91 -4.48 9.02
N MET A 155 5.81 -5.06 9.51
CA MET A 155 4.58 -5.25 8.74
C MET A 155 3.52 -4.17 9.01
N VAL A 156 3.74 -3.31 10.01
CA VAL A 156 2.80 -2.25 10.41
C VAL A 156 3.31 -0.88 9.94
N PRO A 157 2.46 -0.04 9.32
CA PRO A 157 2.87 1.33 8.93
C PRO A 157 3.39 2.13 10.12
N THR A 158 4.50 2.86 9.95
CA THR A 158 5.10 3.69 11.01
C THR A 158 4.09 4.71 11.59
N GLU A 159 3.18 5.25 10.79
CA GLU A 159 2.10 6.16 11.25
C GLU A 159 1.04 5.47 12.12
N MET A 160 0.85 4.15 11.98
CA MET A 160 -0.04 3.36 12.84
C MET A 160 0.67 2.77 14.06
N SER A 161 2.01 2.63 14.00
CA SER A 161 2.80 2.11 15.13
C SER A 161 2.83 3.04 16.34
N THR A 162 2.63 4.35 16.14
CA THR A 162 2.49 5.34 17.23
C THR A 162 1.08 5.38 17.83
N SER A 163 0.10 4.72 17.20
CA SER A 163 -1.31 4.74 17.63
C SER A 163 -1.67 3.58 18.57
N THR A 164 -0.77 2.62 18.77
CA THR A 164 -0.92 1.54 19.77
C THR A 164 0.21 1.61 20.79
N ASN A 165 -0.07 2.31 21.89
CA ASN A 165 0.82 2.50 23.06
C ASN A 165 1.31 1.18 23.73
N HIS A 166 0.90 0.02 23.24
CA HIS A 166 1.33 -1.31 23.74
C HIS A 166 2.69 -1.77 23.21
N THR A 167 3.37 -0.95 22.38
CA THR A 167 4.66 -1.29 21.76
C THR A 167 5.86 -0.61 22.43
N HIS A 168 5.70 -0.12 23.66
CA HIS A 168 6.84 0.43 24.41
C HIS A 168 7.53 -0.72 25.18
N PRO A 169 8.85 -0.94 25.05
CA PRO A 169 9.56 -2.03 25.76
C PRO A 169 9.29 -2.03 27.27
N ARG A 170 9.18 -0.84 27.85
CA ARG A 170 8.86 -0.63 29.27
C ARG A 170 7.43 -1.01 29.70
N PHE A 171 6.53 -1.31 28.76
CA PHE A 171 5.19 -1.81 29.08
C PHE A 171 5.25 -3.28 29.52
N GLU A 172 6.18 -4.06 28.97
CA GLU A 172 6.44 -5.44 29.39
C GLU A 172 7.13 -5.51 30.77
N GLU A 173 7.70 -4.40 31.24
CA GLU A 173 8.30 -4.25 32.57
C GLU A 173 7.26 -3.94 33.67
N LEU A 174 6.02 -3.60 33.30
CA LEU A 174 4.96 -3.26 34.24
C LEU A 174 4.38 -4.51 34.91
N THR A 175 3.95 -4.35 36.15
CA THR A 175 3.19 -5.40 36.87
C THR A 175 1.83 -5.63 36.22
N GLY A 176 1.24 -6.80 36.46
CA GLY A 176 -0.07 -7.16 35.90
C GLY A 176 -1.17 -6.14 36.27
N GLU A 177 -1.13 -5.60 37.49
CA GLU A 177 -2.09 -4.58 37.95
C GLU A 177 -1.91 -3.24 37.20
N GLU A 178 -0.68 -2.82 36.94
CA GLU A 178 -0.38 -1.58 36.20
C GLU A 178 -0.82 -1.70 34.73
N GLN A 179 -0.62 -2.87 34.12
CA GLN A 179 -1.09 -3.14 32.75
C GLN A 179 -2.62 -3.11 32.67
N GLU A 180 -3.31 -3.72 33.65
CA GLU A 180 -4.77 -3.74 33.72
C GLU A 180 -5.35 -2.34 33.94
N MET A 181 -4.71 -1.52 34.77
CA MET A 181 -5.11 -0.13 34.98
C MET A 181 -5.01 0.70 33.70
N ILE A 182 -3.93 0.53 32.93
CA ILE A 182 -3.75 1.22 31.66
C ILE A 182 -4.81 0.78 30.64
N ASN A 183 -5.06 -0.52 30.52
CA ASN A 183 -6.06 -1.05 29.60
C ASN A 183 -7.47 -0.53 29.93
N THR A 184 -7.84 -0.53 31.21
CA THR A 184 -9.12 0.00 31.69
C THR A 184 -9.28 1.48 31.37
N LEU A 185 -8.21 2.28 31.55
CA LEU A 185 -8.22 3.70 31.23
C LEU A 185 -8.40 3.95 29.72
N ILE A 186 -7.70 3.17 28.89
CA ILE A 186 -7.80 3.24 27.43
C ILE A 186 -9.24 2.94 26.98
N GLU A 187 -9.83 1.86 27.47
CA GLU A 187 -11.21 1.49 27.13
C GLU A 187 -12.22 2.58 27.54
N ALA A 188 -12.07 3.14 28.74
CA ALA A 188 -12.94 4.22 29.22
C ALA A 188 -12.85 5.48 28.33
N LEU A 189 -11.65 5.84 27.88
CA LEU A 189 -11.45 6.98 26.98
C LEU A 189 -12.02 6.74 25.58
N LEU A 190 -11.89 5.53 25.05
CA LEU A 190 -12.45 5.14 23.75
C LEU A 190 -13.98 5.16 23.79
N GLN A 191 -14.59 4.59 24.84
CA GLN A 191 -16.04 4.62 25.06
C GLN A 191 -16.60 6.04 25.13
N ARG A 192 -15.89 6.96 25.81
CA ARG A 192 -16.29 8.37 25.89
C ARG A 192 -16.27 9.09 24.54
N LYS A 193 -15.37 8.69 23.63
CA LYS A 193 -15.25 9.27 22.28
C LYS A 193 -16.27 8.70 21.29
N LEU A 194 -16.75 7.47 21.50
CA LEU A 194 -17.80 6.85 20.68
C LEU A 194 -19.21 7.35 21.02
N ASN A 195 -19.41 7.84 22.25
CA ASN A 195 -20.70 8.34 22.74
C ASN A 195 -20.88 9.88 22.59
N ASN A 196 -19.97 10.56 21.89
CA ASN A 196 -20.06 11.98 21.49
C ASN A 196 -20.09 12.08 19.97
#